data_AF-A0A1E7RLV1-F1
#
_entry.id   AF-A0A1E7RLV1-F1
#
_cell.length_a   1.000
_cell.length_b   1.000
_cell.length_c   1.000
_cell.angle_alpha   90.00
_cell.angle_beta   90.00
_cell.angle_gamma   90.00
#
_symmetry.space_group_name_H-M   'P 1'
#
loop_
_entity.id
_entity.type
_entity.pdbx_description
1 polymer ?
#
loop_
_entity_poly.entity_id
_entity_poly.type
_entity_poly.pdbx_seq_one_letter_code
_entity_poly.pdbx_strand_id
1 'polypeptide(L)'
;MVHDAMRIAYAPAAYYRPWQALYANANHEQQRWLNGALIRQRRLPMPTSLAPPPELLPRRLIGLWPRLPQVASLMAAARLRDWLPSQRGCAALPPTLHAFMRAGHASQPASVVPAHTDADLADTLLLWGGAEVQALAPQLPSWLSARLSLPFASAPADPARPPTGERADLDLFWTAVTYVEKLS
;
A
#
# COMPACT_ATOMS: atom_id res chain seq x y z
N MET A 1 -17.89 -5.24 3.96
CA MET A 1 -17.13 -6.24 3.18
C MET A 1 -17.60 -6.35 1.72
N VAL A 2 -18.86 -6.73 1.41
CA VAL A 2 -19.31 -6.80 -0.01
C VAL A 2 -19.25 -5.43 -0.69
N HIS A 3 -19.68 -4.38 0.01
CA HIS A 3 -19.55 -3.01 -0.47
C HIS A 3 -18.09 -2.59 -0.72
N ASP A 4 -17.17 -3.01 0.16
CA ASP A 4 -15.73 -2.73 0.02
C ASP A 4 -15.14 -3.49 -1.18
N ALA A 5 -15.44 -4.77 -1.32
CA ALA A 5 -15.03 -5.58 -2.47
C ALA A 5 -15.55 -4.99 -3.78
N MET A 6 -16.81 -4.51 -3.81
CA MET A 6 -17.39 -3.82 -4.96
C MET A 6 -16.63 -2.52 -5.28
N ARG A 7 -16.34 -1.70 -4.27
CA ARG A 7 -15.57 -0.46 -4.47
C ARG A 7 -14.16 -0.75 -4.97
N ILE A 8 -13.48 -1.76 -4.44
CA ILE A 8 -12.15 -2.18 -4.91
C ILE A 8 -12.23 -2.70 -6.34
N ALA A 9 -13.23 -3.50 -6.67
CA ALA A 9 -13.38 -4.06 -8.02
C ALA A 9 -13.67 -2.97 -9.08
N TYR A 10 -14.62 -2.09 -8.81
CA TYR A 10 -15.22 -1.21 -9.83
C TYR A 10 -14.84 0.26 -9.71
N ALA A 11 -14.24 0.70 -8.61
CA ALA A 11 -13.80 2.09 -8.43
C ALA A 11 -12.27 2.24 -8.26
N PRO A 12 -11.43 1.66 -9.16
CA PRO A 12 -9.99 1.68 -8.98
C PRO A 12 -9.35 3.07 -9.04
N ALA A 13 -9.97 4.03 -9.74
CA ALA A 13 -9.44 5.38 -9.78
C ALA A 13 -9.61 6.13 -8.45
N ALA A 14 -10.51 5.67 -7.56
CA ALA A 14 -10.72 6.25 -6.24
C ALA A 14 -9.53 6.03 -5.28
N TYR A 15 -8.70 5.03 -5.55
CA TYR A 15 -7.54 4.68 -4.74
C TYR A 15 -6.25 4.53 -5.56
N TYR A 16 -6.29 4.85 -6.85
CA TYR A 16 -5.07 4.92 -7.66
C TYR A 16 -4.37 6.24 -7.37
N ARG A 17 -3.23 6.16 -6.67
CA ARG A 17 -2.53 7.32 -6.11
C ARG A 17 -2.31 8.47 -7.11
N PRO A 18 -1.83 8.22 -8.35
CA PRO A 18 -1.63 9.30 -9.33
C PRO A 18 -2.90 10.04 -9.75
N TRP A 19 -4.08 9.42 -9.63
CA TRP A 19 -5.36 10.02 -10.03
C TRP A 19 -6.25 10.39 -8.84
N GLN A 20 -5.81 10.15 -7.61
CA GLN A 20 -6.68 10.25 -6.44
C GLN A 20 -7.23 11.68 -6.24
N ALA A 21 -6.38 12.70 -6.38
CA ALA A 21 -6.81 14.11 -6.30
C ALA A 21 -7.75 14.49 -7.45
N LEU A 22 -7.51 13.99 -8.66
CA LEU A 22 -8.39 14.21 -9.80
C LEU A 22 -9.76 13.54 -9.59
N TYR A 23 -9.77 12.31 -9.08
CA TYR A 23 -10.99 11.55 -8.81
C TYR A 23 -11.86 12.21 -7.72
N ALA A 24 -11.22 12.74 -6.67
CA ALA A 24 -11.92 13.42 -5.57
C ALA A 24 -12.68 14.67 -6.03
N ASN A 25 -12.16 15.39 -7.03
CA ASN A 25 -12.77 16.60 -7.58
C ASN A 25 -13.68 16.34 -8.79
N ALA A 26 -13.78 15.09 -9.24
CA ALA A 26 -14.56 14.70 -10.40
C ALA A 26 -16.04 14.48 -10.06
N ASN A 27 -16.93 14.83 -11.00
CA ASN A 27 -18.34 14.47 -10.91
C ASN A 27 -18.57 12.96 -11.15
N HIS A 28 -19.80 12.47 -10.96
CA HIS A 28 -20.09 11.03 -11.07
C HIS A 28 -19.81 10.44 -12.47
N GLU A 29 -20.05 11.17 -13.55
CA GLU A 29 -19.76 10.70 -14.91
C GLU A 29 -18.26 10.59 -15.17
N GLN A 30 -17.51 11.61 -14.75
CA GLN A 30 -16.05 11.64 -14.81
C GLN A 30 -15.44 10.52 -13.96
N GLN A 31 -15.95 10.28 -12.75
CA GLN A 31 -15.52 9.17 -11.90
C GLN A 31 -15.75 7.81 -12.57
N ARG A 32 -16.93 7.58 -13.16
CA ARG A 32 -17.22 6.35 -13.93
C ARG A 32 -16.26 6.20 -15.11
N TRP A 33 -16.01 7.29 -15.84
CA TRP A 33 -15.07 7.29 -16.96
C TRP A 33 -13.64 6.96 -16.51
N LEU A 34 -13.14 7.60 -15.44
CA LEU A 34 -11.81 7.34 -14.87
C LEU A 34 -11.65 5.89 -14.43
N ASN A 35 -12.66 5.33 -13.76
CA ASN A 35 -12.67 3.93 -13.36
C ASN A 35 -12.58 3.00 -14.57
N GLY A 36 -13.41 3.22 -15.59
CA GLY A 36 -13.38 2.43 -16.84
C GLY A 36 -12.06 2.58 -17.61
N ALA A 37 -11.50 3.79 -17.66
CA ALA A 37 -10.22 4.08 -18.30
C ALA A 37 -9.08 3.33 -17.62
N LEU A 38 -9.01 3.38 -16.28
CA LEU A 38 -7.96 2.70 -15.52
C LEU A 38 -8.07 1.17 -15.63
N ILE A 39 -9.28 0.62 -15.56
CA ILE A 39 -9.53 -0.83 -15.75
C ILE A 39 -8.98 -1.29 -17.11
N ARG A 40 -9.29 -0.55 -18.19
CA ARG A 40 -8.80 -0.89 -19.54
C ARG A 40 -7.29 -0.71 -19.67
N GLN A 41 -6.77 0.43 -19.22
CA GLN A 41 -5.34 0.77 -19.34
C GLN A 41 -4.46 -0.25 -18.61
N ARG A 42 -4.86 -0.69 -17.42
CA ARG A 42 -4.10 -1.64 -16.59
C ARG A 42 -4.56 -3.08 -16.76
N ARG A 43 -5.54 -3.35 -17.64
CA ARG A 43 -6.16 -4.66 -17.88
C ARG A 43 -6.55 -5.37 -16.56
N LEU A 44 -7.20 -4.64 -15.66
CA LEU A 44 -7.52 -5.14 -14.33
C LEU A 44 -8.54 -6.29 -14.44
N PRO A 45 -8.24 -7.51 -13.94
CA PRO A 45 -9.20 -8.61 -13.95
C PRO A 45 -10.43 -8.28 -13.12
N MET A 46 -11.61 -8.70 -13.54
CA MET A 46 -12.83 -8.58 -12.73
C MET A 46 -12.99 -9.80 -11.83
N PRO A 47 -13.49 -9.65 -10.59
CA PRO A 47 -13.82 -10.79 -9.75
C PRO A 47 -14.98 -11.59 -10.36
N THR A 48 -14.88 -12.92 -10.31
CA THR A 48 -15.99 -13.82 -10.67
C THR A 48 -17.12 -13.79 -9.64
N SER A 49 -16.79 -13.46 -8.38
CA SER A 49 -17.75 -13.31 -7.28
C SER A 49 -17.30 -12.20 -6.33
N LEU A 50 -18.27 -11.43 -5.83
CA LEU A 50 -18.07 -10.44 -4.76
C LEU A 50 -18.29 -11.02 -3.36
N ALA A 51 -18.53 -12.33 -3.26
CA ALA A 51 -18.60 -13.01 -1.97
C ALA A 51 -17.25 -12.87 -1.24
N PRO A 52 -17.25 -12.73 0.09
CA PRO A 52 -16.02 -12.66 0.86
C PRO A 52 -15.18 -13.91 0.61
N PRO A 53 -13.87 -13.77 0.30
CA PRO A 53 -12.98 -14.92 0.16
C PRO A 53 -12.94 -15.74 1.46
N PRO A 54 -12.87 -17.08 1.38
CA PRO A 54 -12.75 -17.92 2.57
C PRO A 54 -11.40 -17.74 3.26
N GLU A 55 -10.36 -17.35 2.53
CA GLU A 55 -9.02 -17.15 3.07
C GLU A 55 -8.93 -15.86 3.91
N LEU A 56 -8.23 -15.95 5.05
CA LEU A 56 -8.11 -14.84 6.00
C LEU A 56 -7.44 -13.60 5.38
N LEU A 57 -6.32 -13.79 4.67
CA LEU A 57 -5.52 -12.69 4.13
C LEU A 57 -6.28 -11.81 3.12
N PRO A 58 -6.88 -12.35 2.03
CA PRO A 58 -7.71 -11.57 1.12
C PRO A 58 -8.89 -10.89 1.80
N ARG A 59 -9.59 -11.60 2.70
CA ARG A 59 -10.71 -11.04 3.46
C ARG A 59 -10.27 -9.85 4.30
N ARG A 60 -9.13 -9.96 4.97
CA ARG A 60 -8.60 -8.92 5.84
C ARG A 60 -8.08 -7.72 5.05
N LEU A 61 -7.42 -7.95 3.92
CA LEU A 61 -7.00 -6.89 2.99
C LEU A 61 -8.18 -6.09 2.45
N ILE A 62 -9.29 -6.74 2.08
CA ILE A 62 -10.50 -6.05 1.61
C ILE A 62 -11.03 -5.11 2.70
N GLY A 63 -11.12 -5.58 3.95
CA GLY A 63 -11.59 -4.77 5.08
C GLY A 63 -10.66 -3.60 5.44
N LEU A 64 -9.36 -3.76 5.19
CA LEU A 64 -8.33 -2.77 5.51
C LEU A 64 -7.95 -1.88 4.33
N TRP A 65 -8.60 -2.03 3.17
CA TRP A 65 -8.19 -1.38 1.93
C TRP A 65 -7.93 0.13 2.05
N PRO A 66 -8.81 0.93 2.71
CA PRO A 66 -8.60 2.37 2.88
C PRO A 66 -7.38 2.71 3.74
N ARG A 67 -6.90 1.78 4.57
CA ARG A 67 -5.81 1.94 5.52
C ARG A 67 -4.50 1.31 5.04
N LEU A 68 -4.50 0.67 3.87
CA LEU A 68 -3.30 0.05 3.31
C LEU A 68 -2.10 1.01 3.20
N PRO A 69 -2.27 2.30 2.84
CA PRO A 69 -1.16 3.27 2.90
C PRO A 69 -0.52 3.38 4.30
N GLN A 70 -1.32 3.38 5.36
CA GLN A 70 -0.82 3.46 6.74
C GLN A 70 -0.07 2.20 7.14
N VAL A 71 -0.62 1.02 6.79
CA VAL A 71 0.02 -0.28 7.00
C VAL A 71 1.36 -0.33 6.27
N ALA A 72 1.38 0.05 4.99
CA ALA A 72 2.59 0.11 4.18
C ALA A 72 3.66 1.01 4.82
N SER A 73 3.32 2.24 5.21
CA SER A 73 4.29 3.14 5.85
C SER A 73 4.88 2.57 7.14
N LEU A 74 4.10 1.84 7.95
CA LEU A 74 4.60 1.16 9.15
C LEU A 74 5.56 0.03 8.81
N MET A 75 5.21 -0.81 7.83
CA MET A 75 6.09 -1.88 7.35
C MET A 75 7.42 -1.31 6.84
N ALA A 76 7.37 -0.26 6.02
CA ALA A 76 8.55 0.44 5.52
C ALA A 76 9.39 1.03 6.66
N ALA A 77 8.75 1.68 7.63
CA ALA A 77 9.45 2.30 8.74
C ALA A 77 10.20 1.28 9.60
N ALA A 78 9.61 0.09 9.81
CA ALA A 78 10.27 -1.00 10.51
C ALA A 78 11.44 -1.57 9.70
N ARG A 79 11.30 -1.71 8.38
CA ARG A 79 12.35 -2.21 7.47
C ARG A 79 13.53 -1.27 7.32
N LEU A 80 13.25 0.02 7.19
CA LEU A 80 14.23 1.08 7.01
C LEU A 80 14.67 1.73 8.32
N ARG A 81 14.41 1.08 9.46
CA ARG A 81 14.59 1.67 10.80
C ARG A 81 15.99 2.22 11.06
N ASP A 82 17.01 1.59 10.49
CA ASP A 82 18.42 1.96 10.69
C ASP A 82 18.86 3.06 9.70
N TRP A 83 18.17 3.18 8.57
CA TRP A 83 18.40 4.20 7.55
C TRP A 83 17.69 5.52 7.89
N LEU A 84 16.46 5.46 8.41
CA LEU A 84 15.61 6.62 8.67
C LEU A 84 16.26 7.72 9.53
N PRO A 85 16.99 7.43 10.63
CA PRO A 85 17.60 8.47 11.47
C PRO A 85 18.59 9.36 10.73
N SER A 86 19.18 8.88 9.62
CA SER A 86 20.13 9.64 8.81
C SER A 86 19.46 10.56 7.77
N GLN A 87 18.13 10.51 7.63
CA GLN A 87 17.41 11.25 6.62
C GLN A 87 16.89 12.61 7.11
N ARG A 88 16.89 13.58 6.20
CA ARG A 88 16.19 14.85 6.40
C ARG A 88 14.69 14.59 6.52
N GLY A 89 14.03 15.23 7.48
CA GLY A 89 12.59 15.05 7.71
C GLY A 89 12.21 13.88 8.62
N CYS A 90 13.17 13.05 9.07
CA CYS A 90 12.88 11.95 10.00
C CYS A 90 12.20 12.42 11.30
N ALA A 91 12.65 13.54 11.87
CA ALA A 91 12.03 14.13 13.07
C ALA A 91 10.60 14.66 12.85
N ALA A 92 10.20 14.88 11.59
CA ALA A 92 8.86 15.35 11.23
C ALA A 92 7.88 14.19 10.95
N LEU A 93 8.34 12.93 11.06
CA LEU A 93 7.46 11.78 10.87
C LEU A 93 6.39 11.72 11.97
N PRO A 94 5.19 11.20 11.65
CA PRO A 94 4.14 10.95 12.62
C PRO A 94 4.64 10.20 13.87
N PRO A 95 4.22 10.59 15.09
CA PRO A 95 4.60 9.90 16.33
C PRO A 95 4.26 8.41 16.33
N THR A 96 3.21 8.02 15.61
CA THR A 96 2.78 6.64 15.45
C THR A 96 3.81 5.78 14.74
N LEU A 97 4.51 6.32 13.73
CA LEU A 97 5.61 5.64 13.02
C LEU A 97 6.83 5.52 13.94
N HIS A 98 7.19 6.58 14.66
CA HIS A 98 8.29 6.53 15.63
C HIS A 98 8.06 5.49 16.72
N ALA A 99 6.85 5.42 17.28
CA ALA A 99 6.50 4.43 18.29
C ALA A 99 6.57 3.00 17.73
N PHE A 100 6.06 2.77 16.51
CA PHE A 100 6.12 1.46 15.85
C PHE A 100 7.56 1.02 15.56
N MET A 101 8.42 1.94 15.09
CA MET A 101 9.85 1.67 14.86
C MET A 101 10.57 1.26 16.16
N ARG A 102 10.35 2.00 17.25
CA ARG A 102 10.98 1.72 18.55
C ARG A 102 10.57 0.36 19.13
N ALA A 103 9.37 -0.11 18.81
CA ALA A 103 8.90 -1.42 19.24
C ALA A 103 9.60 -2.59 18.52
N GLY A 104 10.38 -2.33 17.46
CA GLY A 104 11.31 -3.31 16.89
C GLY A 104 10.66 -4.47 16.13
N HIS A 105 9.47 -4.26 15.57
CA HIS A 105 8.64 -5.32 14.99
C HIS A 105 9.18 -5.99 13.70
N ALA A 106 10.19 -5.42 13.04
CA ALA A 106 10.84 -6.07 11.89
C ALA A 106 11.95 -7.01 12.36
N SER A 107 11.79 -8.31 12.05
CA SER A 107 12.78 -9.35 12.33
C SER A 107 14.08 -9.19 11.53
N GLN A 108 14.02 -8.53 10.37
CA GLN A 108 15.18 -8.30 9.50
C GLN A 108 15.13 -6.87 8.92
N PRO A 109 16.21 -6.08 9.05
CA PRO A 109 16.31 -4.80 8.34
C PRO A 109 16.39 -5.03 6.83
N ALA A 110 16.03 -4.02 6.05
CA ALA A 110 16.10 -4.10 4.58
C ALA A 110 17.54 -4.37 4.12
N SER A 111 17.69 -5.29 3.16
CA SER A 111 19.00 -5.64 2.57
C SER A 111 19.57 -4.52 1.70
N VAL A 112 18.67 -3.74 1.12
CA VAL A 112 18.94 -2.57 0.28
C VAL A 112 18.18 -1.40 0.89
N VAL A 113 18.77 -0.21 0.84
CA VAL A 113 18.15 1.03 1.31
C VAL A 113 17.95 2.01 0.15
N PRO A 114 17.00 2.96 0.25
CA PRO A 114 16.85 3.99 -0.76
C PRO A 114 18.15 4.77 -0.94
N ALA A 115 18.47 5.14 -2.19
CA ALA A 115 19.50 6.13 -2.45
C ALA A 115 19.14 7.43 -1.72
N HIS A 116 20.13 8.20 -1.27
CA HIS A 116 19.88 9.52 -0.68
C HIS A 116 19.23 10.42 -1.72
N THR A 117 17.91 10.55 -1.65
CA THR A 117 17.10 11.38 -2.54
C THR A 117 16.57 12.57 -1.76
N ASP A 118 16.47 13.74 -2.41
CA ASP A 118 15.69 14.90 -1.91
C ASP A 118 14.15 14.64 -1.92
N ALA A 119 13.74 13.38 -2.05
CA ALA A 119 12.34 12.98 -2.06
C ALA A 119 11.71 13.13 -0.67
N ASP A 120 10.42 13.44 -0.65
CA ASP A 120 9.64 13.46 0.59
C ASP A 120 9.69 12.08 1.28
N LEU A 121 10.09 12.08 2.55
CA LEU A 121 10.29 10.86 3.33
C LEU A 121 8.99 10.07 3.50
N ALA A 122 7.84 10.76 3.59
CA ALA A 122 6.54 10.11 3.66
C ALA A 122 6.23 9.32 2.37
N ASP A 123 6.57 9.90 1.22
CA ASP A 123 6.43 9.27 -0.08
C ASP A 123 7.38 8.09 -0.26
N THR A 124 8.63 8.21 0.19
CA THR A 124 9.57 7.08 0.22
C THR A 124 9.02 5.92 1.05
N LEU A 125 8.53 6.20 2.27
CA LEU A 125 7.95 5.17 3.14
C LEU A 125 6.73 4.50 2.49
N LEU A 126 5.87 5.28 1.83
CA LEU A 126 4.71 4.72 1.15
C LEU A 126 5.12 3.79 -0.01
N LEU A 127 6.14 4.15 -0.78
CA LEU A 127 6.62 3.35 -1.91
C LEU A 127 7.29 2.06 -1.46
N TRP A 128 8.17 2.14 -0.48
CA TRP A 128 8.85 0.98 0.09
C TRP A 128 7.87 0.04 0.77
N GLY A 129 6.94 0.59 1.54
CA GLY A 129 5.87 -0.16 2.18
C GLY A 129 4.91 -0.79 1.18
N GLY A 130 4.64 -0.09 0.08
CA GLY A 130 3.83 -0.60 -1.01
C GLY A 130 4.46 -1.84 -1.67
N ALA A 131 5.78 -1.90 -1.74
CA ALA A 131 6.48 -3.09 -2.23
C ALA A 131 6.37 -4.28 -1.27
N GLU A 132 6.49 -4.04 0.05
CA GLU A 132 6.26 -5.05 1.08
C GLU A 132 4.83 -5.61 1.01
N VAL A 133 3.83 -4.73 0.88
CA VAL A 133 2.43 -5.15 0.68
C VAL A 133 2.28 -5.90 -0.64
N GLN A 134 2.92 -5.43 -1.72
CA GLN A 134 2.86 -6.09 -3.03
C GLN A 134 3.46 -7.51 -3.01
N ALA A 135 4.40 -7.80 -2.12
CA ALA A 135 4.95 -9.15 -1.96
C ALA A 135 3.88 -10.18 -1.53
N LEU A 136 2.74 -9.73 -0.97
CA LEU A 136 1.59 -10.57 -0.64
C LEU A 136 0.79 -11.03 -1.86
N ALA A 137 0.98 -10.40 -3.03
CA ALA A 137 0.22 -10.62 -4.26
C ALA A 137 0.06 -12.10 -4.69
N PRO A 138 1.06 -12.99 -4.56
CA PRO A 138 0.92 -14.41 -4.92
C PRO A 138 -0.09 -15.17 -4.05
N GLN A 139 -0.44 -14.66 -2.88
CA GLN A 139 -1.40 -15.28 -1.95
C GLN A 139 -2.83 -14.77 -2.14
N LEU A 140 -3.07 -13.93 -3.16
CA LEU A 140 -4.34 -13.25 -3.38
C LEU A 140 -5.00 -13.71 -4.68
N PRO A 141 -6.34 -13.64 -4.76
CA PRO A 141 -7.05 -13.72 -6.03
C PRO A 141 -6.50 -12.72 -7.05
N SER A 142 -6.41 -13.13 -8.32
CA SER A 142 -5.77 -12.35 -9.39
C SER A 142 -6.32 -10.92 -9.52
N TRP A 143 -7.64 -10.74 -9.35
CA TRP A 143 -8.28 -9.43 -9.41
C TRP A 143 -7.82 -8.50 -8.27
N LEU A 144 -7.60 -9.03 -7.07
CA LEU A 144 -7.15 -8.26 -5.91
C LEU A 144 -5.65 -7.97 -6.01
N SER A 145 -4.87 -8.99 -6.36
CA SER A 145 -3.43 -8.92 -6.64
C SER A 145 -3.09 -7.81 -7.66
N ALA A 146 -3.82 -7.76 -8.77
CA ALA A 146 -3.62 -6.74 -9.82
C ALA A 146 -3.92 -5.30 -9.36
N ARG A 147 -4.70 -5.13 -8.29
CA ARG A 147 -5.06 -3.82 -7.72
C ARG A 147 -4.16 -3.38 -6.58
N LEU A 148 -3.39 -4.29 -6.00
CA LEU A 148 -2.66 -4.09 -4.76
C LEU A 148 -1.61 -2.98 -4.86
N SER A 149 -1.03 -2.78 -6.05
CA SER A 149 -0.04 -1.71 -6.29
C SER A 149 -0.65 -0.32 -6.49
N LEU A 150 -1.94 -0.21 -6.82
CA LEU A 150 -2.56 1.06 -7.21
C LEU A 150 -2.53 2.14 -6.11
N PRO A 151 -2.73 1.82 -4.81
CA PRO A 151 -2.59 2.80 -3.72
C PRO A 151 -1.17 3.34 -3.53
N PHE A 152 -0.17 2.64 -4.04
CA PHE A 152 1.24 2.94 -3.81
C PHE A 152 1.96 3.41 -5.06
N ALA A 153 1.31 3.36 -6.22
CA ALA A 153 1.93 3.67 -7.50
C ALA A 153 2.53 5.08 -7.52
N SER A 154 3.81 5.19 -7.86
CA SER A 154 4.44 6.45 -8.26
C SER A 154 4.50 6.57 -9.78
N ALA A 155 4.99 7.73 -10.24
CA ALA A 155 5.33 7.94 -11.64
C ALA A 155 6.40 6.90 -12.09
N PRO A 156 6.38 6.43 -13.35
CA PRO A 156 7.18 5.29 -13.83
C PRO A 156 8.70 5.46 -13.84
N ALA A 157 9.26 6.56 -13.32
CA ALA A 157 10.69 6.87 -13.29
C ALA A 157 11.21 7.20 -11.88
N ASP A 158 10.57 6.64 -10.85
CA ASP A 158 10.92 6.96 -9.46
C ASP A 158 12.18 6.19 -8.98
N PRO A 159 13.32 6.86 -8.74
CA PRO A 159 14.55 6.23 -8.28
C PRO A 159 14.43 5.67 -6.86
N ALA A 160 13.39 6.05 -6.10
CA ALA A 160 13.15 5.55 -4.76
C ALA A 160 12.46 4.18 -4.75
N ARG A 161 12.21 3.54 -5.90
CA ARG A 161 11.53 2.24 -5.94
C ARG A 161 12.45 1.12 -5.42
N PRO A 162 12.03 0.32 -4.43
CA PRO A 162 12.81 -0.82 -3.96
C PRO A 162 12.96 -1.89 -5.05
N PRO A 163 14.04 -2.70 -5.01
CA PRO A 163 14.19 -3.85 -5.89
C PRO A 163 13.03 -4.85 -5.68
N THR A 164 12.62 -5.51 -6.75
CA THR A 164 11.60 -6.57 -6.69
C THR A 164 12.29 -7.89 -6.32
N GLY A 165 11.87 -8.54 -5.23
CA GLY A 165 12.43 -9.86 -4.91
C GLY A 165 12.35 -10.35 -3.46
N GLU A 166 11.89 -9.53 -2.50
CA GLU A 166 11.81 -9.99 -1.11
C GLU A 166 10.52 -10.82 -0.86
N ARG A 167 10.66 -11.87 -0.05
CA ARG A 167 9.56 -12.74 0.38
C ARG A 167 8.63 -11.93 1.29
N ALA A 168 7.31 -12.13 1.14
CA ALA A 168 6.34 -11.46 2.00
C ALA A 168 6.58 -11.77 3.48
N ASP A 169 6.67 -10.72 4.29
CA ASP A 169 6.75 -10.81 5.75
C ASP A 169 5.34 -10.66 6.34
N LEU A 170 4.68 -11.80 6.50
CA LEU A 170 3.32 -11.87 7.02
C LEU A 170 3.24 -11.43 8.48
N ASP A 171 4.27 -11.68 9.28
CA ASP A 171 4.29 -11.32 10.69
C ASP A 171 4.36 -9.79 10.86
N LEU A 172 5.23 -9.15 10.08
CA LEU A 172 5.30 -7.69 10.01
C LEU A 172 3.99 -7.08 9.51
N PHE A 173 3.38 -7.68 8.47
CA PHE A 173 2.08 -7.26 7.96
C PHE A 173 1.00 -7.33 9.06
N TRP A 174 0.85 -8.47 9.74
CA TRP A 174 -0.16 -8.64 10.78
C TRP A 174 0.05 -7.74 11.99
N THR A 175 1.31 -7.49 12.33
CA THR A 175 1.68 -6.57 13.41
C THR A 175 1.31 -5.14 13.05
N ALA A 176 1.63 -4.69 11.83
CA ALA A 176 1.27 -3.37 11.33
C ALA A 176 -0.26 -3.19 11.25
N VAL A 177 -0.98 -4.20 10.77
CA VAL A 177 -2.46 -4.21 10.76
C VAL A 177 -3.02 -4.04 12.17
N THR A 178 -2.58 -4.87 13.11
CA THR A 178 -3.05 -4.82 14.50
C THR A 178 -2.77 -3.45 15.14
N TYR A 179 -1.61 -2.87 14.82
CA TYR A 179 -1.24 -1.55 15.30
C TYR A 179 -2.15 -0.45 14.74
N VAL A 180 -2.41 -0.45 13.43
CA VAL A 180 -3.34 0.50 12.79
C VAL A 180 -4.75 0.40 13.37
N GLU A 181 -5.22 -0.81 13.67
CA GLU A 181 -6.54 -1.02 14.26
C GLU A 181 -6.65 -0.47 15.68
N LYS A 182 -5.59 -0.56 16.48
CA LYS A 182 -5.54 0.01 17.84
C LYS A 182 -5.51 1.54 17.88
N LEU A 183 -5.16 2.18 16.76
CA LEU A 183 -5.13 3.65 16.64
C LEU A 183 -6.49 4.25 16.23
N SER A 184 -7.49 3.41 15.95
CA SER A 184 -8.87 3.81 15.60
C SER A 184 -9.82 3.71 16.78
#